data_AF-A0A1V5JV88-F1
#
_entry.id   AF-A0A1V5JV88-F1
#
_cell.length_a   1.000
_cell.length_b   1.000
_cell.length_c   1.000
_cell.angle_alpha   90.00
_cell.angle_beta   90.00
_cell.angle_gamma   90.00
#
_symmetry.space_group_name_H-M   'P 1'
#
loop_
_entity.id
_entity.type
_entity.pdbx_description
1 polymer ?
#
loop_
_entity_poly.entity_id
_entity_poly.type
_entity_poly.pdbx_seq_one_letter_code
_entity_poly.pdbx_strand_id
1 'polypeptide(L)' 'MSRLSDALVVVVSEETSTISVALDGNLVRNYQPESLYSFLVRQLDVGVK' A
#
# COMPACT_ATOMS: atom_id res chain seq x y z
N MET A 1 6.37 -1.66 -11.46
CA MET A 1 5.84 -0.29 -11.29
C MET A 1 6.53 0.41 -10.12
N SER A 2 6.23 0.12 -8.84
CA SER A 2 6.84 0.86 -7.70
C SER A 2 8.36 0.78 -7.54
N ARG A 3 9.07 -0.09 -8.28
CA ARG A 3 10.55 -0.12 -8.29
C ARG A 3 11.16 0.98 -9.16
N LEU A 4 10.39 1.50 -10.12
CA LEU A 4 10.84 2.47 -11.11
C LEU A 4 10.10 3.82 -10.98
N SER A 5 9.23 3.95 -9.99
CA SER A 5 8.44 5.15 -9.72
C SER A 5 8.22 5.30 -8.22
N ASP A 6 7.82 6.50 -7.80
CA ASP A 6 7.38 6.86 -6.45
C ASP A 6 5.94 6.41 -6.14
N ALA A 7 5.41 5.47 -6.94
CA ALA A 7 4.02 5.06 -6.83
C ALA A 7 3.82 4.08 -5.68
N LEU A 8 2.83 4.37 -4.83
CA LEU A 8 2.23 3.41 -3.92
C LEU A 8 1.18 2.58 -4.68
N VAL A 9 1.32 1.26 -4.68
CA VAL A 9 0.40 0.35 -5.38
C VAL A 9 -0.28 -0.59 -4.39
N VAL A 10 -1.62 -0.55 -4.32
CA VAL A 10 -2.43 -1.50 -3.57
C VAL A 10 -2.90 -2.61 -4.50
N VAL A 11 -2.75 -3.87 -4.06
CA VAL A 11 -3.19 -5.06 -4.80
C VAL A 11 -4.12 -5.87 -3.92
N VAL A 12 -5.29 -6.22 -4.44
CA VAL A 12 -6.24 -7.14 -3.81
C VAL A 12 -6.23 -8.44 -4.59
N SER A 13 -5.93 -9.55 -3.93
CA SER A 13 -6.01 -10.87 -4.55
C SER A 13 -7.48 -11.29 -4.66
N GLU A 14 -7.94 -11.57 -5.88
CA GLU A 14 -9.28 -12.14 -6.10
C GLU A 14 -9.45 -13.48 -5.38
N GLU A 15 -8.45 -14.35 -5.50
CA GLU A 15 -8.49 -15.72 -4.98
C GLU A 15 -8.50 -15.78 -3.45
N THR A 16 -7.71 -14.92 -2.79
CA THR A 16 -7.51 -15.01 -1.32
C THR A 16 -8.11 -13.84 -0.56
N SER A 17 -8.63 -12.83 -1.26
CA SER A 17 -9.06 -11.55 -0.68
C SER A 17 -7.98 -10.85 0.17
N THR A 18 -6.71 -11.24 0.03
CA THR A 18 -5.60 -10.62 0.76
C THR A 18 -5.23 -9.29 0.12
N ILE A 19 -4.95 -8.30 0.97
CA ILE A 19 -4.47 -6.99 0.54
C ILE A 19 -2.95 -6.96 0.68
N SER A 20 -2.28 -6.50 -0.37
CA SER A 20 -0.84 -6.28 -0.41
C SER A 20 -0.54 -4.86 -0.88
N VAL A 21 0.59 -4.31 -0.45
CA VAL A 21 1.06 -3.00 -0.91
C VAL A 21 2.48 -3.12 -1.44
N ALA A 22 2.72 -2.54 -2.61
CA ALA A 22 4.05 -2.37 -3.17
C ALA A 22 4.47 -0.89 -3.10
N LEU A 23 5.61 -0.63 -2.46
CA LEU A 23 6.21 0.70 -2.31
C LEU A 23 7.74 0.57 -2.32
N ASP A 24 8.44 1.45 -3.05
CA ASP A 24 9.90 1.45 -3.17
C ASP A 24 10.50 0.09 -3.56
N GLY A 25 9.80 -0.62 -4.44
CA GLY A 25 10.19 -1.97 -4.87
C GLY A 25 10.02 -3.09 -3.84
N ASN A 26 9.48 -2.80 -2.65
CA ASN A 26 9.13 -3.76 -1.59
C ASN A 26 7.66 -4.15 -1.67
N LEU A 27 7.36 -5.43 -1.43
CA LEU A 27 5.99 -5.95 -1.38
C LEU A 27 5.68 -6.43 0.04
N VAL A 28 4.72 -5.78 0.70
CA VAL A 28 4.19 -6.19 1.99
C VAL A 28 2.83 -6.84 1.76
N ARG A 29 2.64 -8.05 2.27
CA ARG A 29 1.45 -8.87 2.07
C ARG A 29 0.62 -8.95 3.34
N ASN A 30 -0.64 -9.36 3.18
CA ASN A 30 -1.58 -9.65 4.28
C ASN A 30 -1.85 -8.45 5.19
N TYR A 31 -2.04 -7.28 4.58
CA TYR A 31 -2.52 -6.11 5.30
C TYR A 31 -3.89 -6.39 5.92
N GLN A 32 -4.05 -5.95 7.16
CA GLN A 32 -5.36 -5.85 7.81
C GLN A 32 -5.98 -4.49 7.45
N PRO A 33 -7.31 -4.36 7.41
CA PRO A 33 -7.98 -3.11 7.04
C PRO A 33 -7.50 -1.89 7.84
N GLU A 34 -7.33 -2.04 9.16
CA GLU A 34 -6.94 -0.97 10.08
C GLU A 34 -5.47 -0.55 9.87
N SER A 35 -4.60 -1.52 9.62
CA SER A 35 -3.18 -1.27 9.36
C SER A 35 -2.96 -0.69 7.96
N LEU A 36 -3.77 -1.09 6.97
CA LEU A 36 -3.77 -0.50 5.63
C LEU A 36 -4.20 0.96 5.68
N TYR A 37 -5.31 1.26 6.34
CA TYR A 37 -5.80 2.63 6.49
C TYR A 37 -4.71 3.52 7.12
N SER A 38 -4.17 3.10 8.25
CA SER A 38 -3.11 3.84 8.95
C SER A 38 -1.86 4.03 8.09
N PHE A 39 -1.50 3.03 7.29
CA PHE A 39 -0.37 3.10 6.37
C PHE A 39 -0.65 4.09 5.23
N LEU A 40 -1.80 3.99 4.56
CA LEU A 40 -2.17 4.86 3.45
C LEU A 40 -2.26 6.32 3.88
N VAL A 41 -2.87 6.61 5.03
CA VAL A 41 -2.91 7.97 5.59
C VAL A 41 -1.50 8.50 5.79
N ARG A 42 -0.61 7.74 6.44
CA ARG A 42 0.77 8.19 6.67
C ARG A 42 1.57 8.42 5.39
N GLN A 43 1.34 7.64 4.34
CA GLN A 43 2.10 7.74 3.09
C GLN A 43 1.54 8.80 2.14
N LEU A 44 0.22 9.02 2.13
CA LEU A 44 -0.45 9.92 1.19
C LEU A 44 -0.81 11.28 1.79
N ASP A 45 -0.77 11.42 3.12
CA ASP A 45 -0.96 12.71 3.78
C ASP A 45 0.29 13.58 3.57
N VAL A 46 0.31 14.23 2.39
CA VAL A 46 1.23 15.32 2.06
C VAL A 46 0.73 16.51 2.86
N GLY A 47 1.17 16.61 4.11
CA GLY A 47 0.68 17.54 5.13
C GLY A 47 -0.14 18.70 4.58
N VAL A 48 -1.46 18.61 4.73
CA VAL A 48 -2.33 19.77 4.57
C VAL A 48 -1.96 20.75 5.69
N LYS A 49 -1.11 21.72 5.36
CA LYS A 49 -0.95 22.96 6.11
C LYS A 49 -2.01 23.95 5.66
#